data_AF-A0A7I7WX92-F1
#
_entry.id   AF-A0A7I7WX92-F1
#
_cell.length_a   1.000
_cell.length_b   1.000
_cell.length_c   1.000
_cell.angle_alpha   90.00
_cell.angle_beta   90.00
_cell.angle_gamma   90.00
#
_symmetry.space_group_name_H-M   'P 1'
#
loop_
_entity.id
_entity.type
_entity.pdbx_description
1 polymer ?
#
loop_
_entity_poly.entity_id
_entity_poly.type
_entity_poly.pdbx_seq_one_letter_code
_entity_poly.pdbx_strand_id
1 'polypeptide(L)'
;MHGVTPTTRAARTSRNAKALAVAAAVMIPVFAACSDSEPTNPGEVPQSQAPSDNATHGPFFPECGGISDQEVISQTRVPGLVNTAKTSVGCQWLAGGSILGPHFSFTWFRGSPIGRERKTEELTRASVEDITIEGKTGFIATGDDPMLGTNLCEIGIQFDDDFIEWSISYNEQPFPDPCDVAKELTRQSIVNSK
;
A
#
# COMPACT_ATOMS: atom_id res chain seq x y z
N MET A 1 -6.87 58.54 -45.81
CA MET A 1 -8.16 57.81 -45.82
C MET A 1 -8.10 56.83 -44.64
N HIS A 2 -8.52 57.25 -43.45
CA HIS A 2 -9.83 56.97 -42.81
C HIS A 2 -10.10 55.45 -42.68
N GLY A 3 -10.34 54.84 -41.52
CA GLY A 3 -10.56 55.28 -40.13
C GLY A 3 -10.45 54.05 -39.19
N VAL A 4 -9.97 54.24 -37.95
CA VAL A 4 -10.76 54.35 -36.69
C VAL A 4 -11.36 53.01 -36.20
N THR A 5 -10.77 52.47 -35.12
CA THR A 5 -11.32 51.50 -34.14
C THR A 5 -12.48 52.14 -33.34
N PRO A 6 -13.49 51.43 -32.81
CA PRO A 6 -13.35 50.90 -31.44
C PRO A 6 -14.19 49.65 -31.04
N THR A 7 -13.62 48.92 -30.07
CA THR A 7 -14.22 48.29 -28.86
C THR A 7 -15.68 48.60 -28.50
N THR A 8 -16.41 47.59 -28.00
CA THR A 8 -17.17 47.54 -26.70
C THR A 8 -18.19 46.37 -26.76
N ARG A 9 -18.69 45.70 -25.71
CA ARG A 9 -18.52 45.63 -24.26
C ARG A 9 -19.41 44.46 -23.80
N ALA A 10 -19.05 43.82 -22.68
CA ALA A 10 -19.89 42.86 -21.98
C ALA A 10 -21.29 43.42 -21.62
N ALA A 11 -22.31 42.57 -21.66
CA ALA A 11 -23.59 42.82 -20.99
C ALA A 11 -23.93 41.64 -20.08
N ARG A 12 -23.88 41.96 -18.78
CA ARG A 12 -24.35 41.21 -17.63
C ARG A 12 -25.89 41.33 -17.56
N THR A 13 -26.49 40.52 -16.68
CA THR A 13 -27.80 40.70 -16.01
C THR A 13 -29.05 40.47 -16.89
N SER A 14 -30.17 39.92 -16.42
CA SER A 14 -30.64 39.56 -15.07
C SER A 14 -31.85 38.62 -15.15
N ARG A 15 -32.06 37.94 -14.03
CA ARG A 15 -33.17 37.07 -13.60
C ARG A 15 -34.59 37.63 -13.84
N ASN A 16 -35.55 36.72 -14.05
CA ASN A 16 -36.92 36.72 -13.51
C ASN A 16 -37.51 35.30 -13.70
N ALA A 17 -37.50 34.43 -12.68
CA ALA A 17 -38.51 34.30 -11.64
C ALA A 17 -39.86 33.73 -12.15
N LYS A 18 -40.03 32.41 -11.98
CA LYS A 18 -41.33 31.84 -11.58
C LYS A 18 -41.09 30.88 -10.43
N ALA A 19 -41.66 31.26 -9.30
CA ALA A 19 -41.65 30.57 -8.04
C ALA A 19 -42.53 29.31 -8.09
N LEU A 20 -42.07 28.26 -7.43
CA LEU A 20 -42.93 27.23 -6.84
C LEU A 20 -42.33 26.90 -5.47
N ALA A 21 -43.03 27.36 -4.44
CA ALA A 21 -42.74 27.09 -3.06
C ALA A 21 -43.20 25.67 -2.71
N VAL A 22 -42.34 24.88 -2.08
CA VAL A 22 -42.75 23.75 -1.23
C VAL A 22 -41.91 23.84 0.03
N ALA A 23 -42.58 24.15 1.14
CA ALA A 23 -42.00 24.10 2.47
C ALA A 23 -41.90 22.64 2.92
N ALA A 24 -40.71 22.19 3.32
CA ALA A 24 -40.52 20.98 4.11
C ALA A 24 -39.55 21.31 5.25
N ALA A 25 -40.09 21.41 6.46
CA ALA A 25 -39.30 21.52 7.68
C ALA A 25 -38.61 20.17 7.92
N VAL A 26 -37.29 20.13 7.85
CA VAL A 26 -36.49 18.96 8.26
C VAL A 26 -36.04 19.20 9.69
N MET A 27 -36.67 18.48 10.61
CA MET A 27 -36.19 18.30 11.99
C MET A 27 -34.88 17.52 11.94
N ILE A 28 -33.84 18.03 12.60
CA ILE A 28 -32.56 17.32 12.76
C ILE A 28 -32.69 16.39 13.97
N PRO A 29 -32.67 15.05 13.83
CA PRO A 29 -32.50 14.18 14.97
C PRO A 29 -31.02 14.15 15.37
N VAL A 30 -30.73 14.54 16.60
CA VAL A 30 -29.44 14.28 17.25
C VAL A 30 -29.50 12.82 17.71
N PHE A 31 -28.91 11.90 16.94
CA PHE A 31 -28.70 10.54 17.40
C PHE A 31 -27.41 10.49 18.23
N ALA A 32 -27.57 10.58 19.55
CA ALA A 32 -26.73 9.83 20.47
C ALA A 32 -27.31 8.42 20.51
N ALA A 33 -26.61 7.44 19.93
CA ALA A 33 -26.96 6.03 20.05
C ALA A 33 -25.68 5.22 20.23
N CYS A 34 -25.43 4.90 21.50
CA CYS A 34 -24.55 3.82 21.92
C CYS A 34 -25.12 2.48 21.43
N SER A 35 -24.20 1.57 21.12
CA SER A 35 -24.39 0.19 20.69
C SER A 35 -25.58 -0.53 21.31
N ASP A 36 -26.45 -1.09 20.46
CA ASP A 36 -27.02 -2.42 20.68
C ASP A 36 -27.37 -3.04 19.31
N SER A 37 -27.07 -4.33 19.16
CA SER A 37 -26.98 -5.11 17.92
C SER A 37 -28.31 -5.40 17.21
N GLU A 38 -28.32 -5.35 15.85
CA GLU A 38 -29.13 -6.10 14.84
C GLU A 38 -29.01 -5.40 13.45
N PRO A 39 -29.57 -5.89 12.32
CA PRO A 39 -29.40 -7.13 11.54
C PRO A 39 -28.67 -6.91 10.17
N THR A 40 -28.14 -7.97 9.55
CA THR A 40 -27.35 -7.93 8.28
C THR A 40 -28.09 -7.32 7.09
N ASN A 41 -27.44 -6.35 6.44
CA ASN A 41 -27.90 -5.62 5.25
C ASN A 41 -27.13 -6.13 4.00
N PRO A 42 -27.77 -6.39 2.84
CA PRO A 42 -27.07 -6.88 1.65
C PRO A 42 -26.37 -5.72 0.95
N GLY A 43 -25.17 -5.40 1.44
CA GLY A 43 -24.29 -4.35 0.92
C GLY A 43 -23.03 -4.16 1.76
N GLU A 44 -22.76 -5.09 2.68
CA GLU A 44 -21.63 -5.02 3.59
C GLU A 44 -20.33 -5.26 2.81
N VAL A 45 -19.64 -4.16 2.50
CA VAL A 45 -18.22 -4.19 2.13
C VAL A 45 -17.52 -4.88 3.30
N PRO A 46 -16.71 -5.94 3.11
CA PRO A 46 -16.09 -6.64 4.22
C PRO A 46 -15.34 -5.64 5.10
N GLN A 47 -15.83 -5.39 6.32
CA GLN A 47 -15.09 -4.58 7.26
C GLN A 47 -13.82 -5.35 7.61
N SER A 48 -12.66 -4.76 7.30
CA SER A 48 -11.40 -5.21 7.85
C SER A 48 -11.55 -5.25 9.37
N GLN A 49 -11.61 -6.47 9.93
CA GLN A 49 -11.61 -6.67 11.37
C GLN A 49 -10.41 -5.93 11.97
N ALA A 50 -10.66 -5.09 12.97
CA ALA A 50 -9.60 -4.43 13.71
C ALA A 50 -8.64 -5.49 14.29
N PRO A 51 -7.35 -5.16 14.44
CA PRO A 51 -6.40 -6.03 15.13
C PRO A 51 -6.98 -6.48 16.47
N SER A 52 -6.82 -7.76 16.82
CA SER A 52 -7.35 -8.26 18.08
C SER A 52 -6.60 -7.65 19.25
N ASP A 53 -7.32 -7.14 20.27
CA ASP A 53 -6.73 -6.58 21.50
C ASP A 53 -5.86 -7.60 22.28
N ASN A 54 -5.96 -8.90 21.95
CA ASN A 54 -5.21 -9.99 22.55
C ASN A 54 -4.19 -10.64 21.59
N ALA A 55 -3.73 -9.91 20.56
CA ALA A 55 -2.73 -10.42 19.63
C ALA A 55 -1.42 -10.79 20.35
N THR A 56 -0.87 -11.95 20.01
CA THR A 56 0.47 -12.36 20.41
C THR A 56 1.46 -11.80 19.40
N HIS A 57 2.35 -10.91 19.87
CA HIS A 57 3.28 -10.22 18.99
C HIS A 57 4.63 -10.93 18.89
N GLY A 58 5.22 -10.81 17.71
CA GLY A 58 6.57 -11.28 17.41
C GLY A 58 7.67 -10.35 17.96
N PRO A 59 8.93 -10.55 17.50
CA PRO A 59 10.04 -9.70 17.88
C PRO A 59 9.85 -8.27 17.35
N PHE A 60 10.64 -7.34 17.89
CA PHE A 60 10.67 -5.99 17.36
C PHE A 60 11.59 -5.90 16.15
N PHE A 61 11.10 -5.32 15.06
CA PHE A 61 11.93 -4.99 13.91
C PHE A 61 12.47 -3.58 14.03
N PRO A 62 13.79 -3.36 13.89
CA PRO A 62 14.32 -2.02 13.74
C PRO A 62 13.66 -1.33 12.54
N GLU A 63 13.74 0.00 12.52
CA GLU A 63 13.29 0.81 11.38
C GLU A 63 13.76 0.21 10.03
N CYS A 64 12.86 0.12 9.06
CA CYS A 64 13.10 -0.52 7.77
C CYS A 64 13.57 -1.99 7.84
N GLY A 65 13.21 -2.73 8.89
CA GLY A 65 13.70 -4.10 9.10
C GLY A 65 15.20 -4.14 9.41
N GLY A 66 15.79 -3.02 9.86
CA GLY A 66 17.23 -2.90 10.06
C GLY A 66 18.04 -2.80 8.77
N ILE A 67 17.40 -2.56 7.62
CA ILE A 67 18.06 -2.42 6.33
C ILE A 67 18.39 -0.96 6.05
N SER A 68 19.62 -0.69 5.64
CA SER A 68 20.07 0.65 5.26
C SER A 68 19.68 0.98 3.81
N ASP A 69 19.57 2.27 3.50
CA ASP A 69 19.32 2.71 2.12
C ASP A 69 20.42 2.22 1.16
N GLN A 70 21.68 2.19 1.60
CA GLN A 70 22.81 1.66 0.82
C GLN A 70 22.64 0.17 0.52
N GLU A 71 22.11 -0.59 1.48
CA GLU A 71 21.87 -2.02 1.30
C GLU A 71 20.76 -2.27 0.28
N VAL A 72 19.64 -1.53 0.35
CA VAL A 72 18.58 -1.63 -0.66
C VAL A 72 19.12 -1.29 -2.05
N ILE A 73 19.90 -0.22 -2.19
CA ILE A 73 20.55 0.16 -3.46
C ILE A 73 21.49 -0.95 -3.95
N SER A 74 22.28 -1.54 -3.06
CA SER A 74 23.23 -2.61 -3.38
C SER A 74 22.52 -3.86 -3.89
N GLN A 75 21.49 -4.32 -3.16
CA GLN A 75 20.74 -5.53 -3.50
C GLN A 75 19.94 -5.36 -4.79
N THR A 76 19.24 -4.23 -4.93
CA THR A 76 18.37 -3.97 -6.10
C THR A 76 19.15 -3.56 -7.35
N ARG A 77 20.38 -3.06 -7.19
CA ARG A 77 21.20 -2.47 -8.26
C ARG A 77 20.52 -1.28 -8.95
N VAL A 78 19.58 -0.62 -8.29
CA VAL A 78 18.92 0.60 -8.78
C VAL A 78 19.61 1.82 -8.19
N PRO A 79 20.31 2.63 -9.00
CA PRO A 79 20.94 3.85 -8.51
C PRO A 79 19.87 4.92 -8.20
N GLY A 80 20.19 5.82 -7.25
CA GLY A 80 19.35 6.98 -6.98
C GLY A 80 18.02 6.67 -6.30
N LEU A 81 17.91 5.53 -5.61
CA LEU A 81 16.78 5.27 -4.73
C LEU A 81 16.71 6.30 -3.60
N VAL A 82 15.50 6.78 -3.35
CA VAL A 82 15.18 7.68 -2.24
C VAL A 82 14.19 6.97 -1.34
N ASN A 83 14.47 6.92 -0.03
CA ASN A 83 13.53 6.48 0.96
C ASN A 83 12.43 7.54 1.15
N THR A 84 11.29 7.34 0.48
CA THR A 84 10.19 8.31 0.39
C THR A 84 9.18 8.18 1.51
N ALA A 85 9.14 7.04 2.19
CA ALA A 85 8.33 6.82 3.37
C ALA A 85 9.15 6.03 4.37
N LYS A 86 9.30 6.55 5.59
CA LYS A 86 10.11 5.94 6.63
C LYS A 86 9.37 6.07 7.95
N THR A 87 8.85 4.95 8.43
CA THR A 87 7.98 4.88 9.61
C THR A 87 8.40 3.74 10.53
N SER A 88 7.78 3.65 11.70
CA SER A 88 8.02 2.55 12.65
C SER A 88 7.56 1.18 12.15
N VAL A 89 6.73 1.12 11.11
CA VAL A 89 6.12 -0.12 10.59
C VAL A 89 6.38 -0.35 9.10
N GLY A 90 7.19 0.49 8.46
CA GLY A 90 7.47 0.28 7.05
C GLY A 90 8.32 1.36 6.40
N CYS A 91 8.91 0.99 5.27
CA CYS A 91 9.74 1.85 4.45
C CYS A 91 9.46 1.66 2.96
N GLN A 92 9.63 2.71 2.15
CA GLN A 92 9.47 2.66 0.70
C GLN A 92 10.58 3.41 -0.02
N TRP A 93 11.25 2.73 -0.95
CA TRP A 93 12.29 3.28 -1.80
C TRP A 93 11.80 3.40 -3.24
N LEU A 94 11.94 4.61 -3.80
CA LEU A 94 11.54 4.94 -5.16
C LEU A 94 12.72 5.57 -5.91
N ALA A 95 12.91 5.21 -7.17
CA ALA A 95 13.96 5.80 -8.00
C ALA A 95 13.70 7.31 -8.21
N GLY A 96 14.64 8.14 -7.77
CA GLY A 96 14.49 9.60 -7.79
C GLY A 96 13.28 10.13 -7.01
N GLY A 97 12.67 9.32 -6.15
CA GLY A 97 11.43 9.64 -5.45
C GLY A 97 10.14 9.55 -6.29
N SER A 98 10.21 9.01 -7.50
CA SER A 98 9.06 8.94 -8.42
C SER A 98 8.24 7.67 -8.24
N ILE A 99 6.92 7.80 -8.19
CA ILE A 99 5.97 6.67 -8.16
C ILE A 99 5.80 5.96 -9.52
N LEU A 100 6.48 6.43 -10.56
CA LEU A 100 6.44 5.79 -11.89
C LEU A 100 7.65 4.86 -12.12
N GLY A 101 8.55 4.81 -11.13
CA GLY A 101 9.79 4.03 -11.17
C GLY A 101 9.59 2.58 -10.70
N PRO A 102 10.69 1.86 -10.44
CA PRO A 102 10.63 0.63 -9.66
C PRO A 102 10.23 0.96 -8.20
N HIS A 103 9.59 0.00 -7.54
CA HIS A 103 9.08 0.13 -6.17
C HIS A 103 9.68 -0.96 -5.29
N PHE A 104 10.27 -0.55 -4.17
CA PHE A 104 10.79 -1.46 -3.16
C PHE A 104 10.23 -1.07 -1.81
N SER A 105 9.66 -2.02 -1.06
CA SER A 105 9.09 -1.72 0.24
C SER A 105 9.32 -2.82 1.26
N PHE A 106 9.42 -2.38 2.52
CA PHE A 106 9.34 -3.20 3.70
C PHE A 106 8.09 -2.80 4.48
N THR A 107 7.29 -3.76 4.91
CA THR A 107 6.16 -3.52 5.80
C THR A 107 6.18 -4.51 6.96
N TRP A 108 5.86 -4.03 8.15
CA TRP A 108 5.68 -4.83 9.36
C TRP A 108 4.24 -4.67 9.84
N PHE A 109 3.48 -5.76 9.71
CA PHE A 109 2.09 -5.83 10.11
C PHE A 109 1.99 -6.39 11.52
N ARG A 110 1.28 -5.66 12.40
CA ARG A 110 1.10 -6.04 13.80
C ARG A 110 -0.33 -6.45 14.11
N GLY A 111 -0.51 -7.60 14.77
CA GLY A 111 -1.82 -8.16 15.12
C GLY A 111 -2.68 -8.51 13.91
N SER A 112 -2.04 -8.81 12.78
CA SER A 112 -2.68 -9.25 11.54
C SER A 112 -2.04 -10.56 11.10
N PRO A 113 -2.80 -11.68 11.05
CA PRO A 113 -2.25 -12.97 10.64
C PRO A 113 -1.87 -12.95 9.15
N ILE A 114 -0.74 -13.58 8.80
CA ILE A 114 -0.22 -13.62 7.42
C ILE A 114 -1.21 -14.24 6.43
N GLY A 115 -2.09 -15.13 6.92
CA GLY A 115 -3.07 -15.82 6.09
C GLY A 115 -4.11 -14.88 5.45
N ARG A 116 -4.28 -13.65 5.97
CA ARG A 116 -5.08 -12.62 5.29
C ARG A 116 -4.37 -12.14 4.03
N GLU A 117 -3.08 -11.84 4.15
CA GLU A 117 -2.27 -11.34 3.04
C GLU A 117 -2.06 -12.41 1.97
N ARG A 118 -1.74 -13.65 2.38
CA ARG A 118 -1.60 -14.78 1.45
C ARG A 118 -2.82 -14.95 0.54
N LYS A 119 -4.04 -14.74 1.07
CA LYS A 119 -5.27 -14.81 0.26
C LYS A 119 -5.38 -13.70 -0.77
N THR A 120 -4.90 -12.49 -0.44
CA THR A 120 -4.82 -11.40 -1.42
C THR A 120 -3.84 -11.76 -2.52
N GLU A 121 -2.65 -12.23 -2.14
CA GLU A 121 -1.59 -12.62 -3.05
C GLU A 121 -2.01 -13.77 -3.98
N GLU A 122 -2.74 -14.77 -3.47
CA GLU A 122 -3.30 -15.87 -4.28
C GLU A 122 -4.31 -15.40 -5.34
N LEU A 123 -4.91 -14.21 -5.16
CA LEU A 123 -5.85 -13.62 -6.12
C LEU A 123 -5.17 -12.71 -7.14
N THR A 124 -4.02 -12.12 -6.81
CA THR A 124 -3.41 -11.03 -7.58
C THR A 124 -2.10 -11.42 -8.25
N ARG A 125 -1.40 -12.46 -7.77
CA ARG A 125 -0.08 -12.86 -8.27
C ARG A 125 -0.13 -14.01 -9.25
N ALA A 126 0.95 -14.13 -10.01
CA ALA A 126 1.14 -15.21 -10.97
C ALA A 126 1.37 -16.56 -10.25
N SER A 127 2.06 -16.53 -9.10
CA SER A 127 2.19 -17.69 -8.21
C SER A 127 2.30 -17.25 -6.75
N VAL A 128 1.93 -18.17 -5.85
CA VAL A 128 2.15 -18.06 -4.41
C VAL A 128 2.57 -19.44 -3.90
N GLU A 129 3.73 -19.51 -3.27
CA GLU A 129 4.33 -20.75 -2.78
C GLU A 129 4.78 -20.60 -1.34
N ASP A 130 4.94 -21.72 -0.63
CA ASP A 130 5.45 -21.70 0.74
C ASP A 130 6.98 -21.51 0.74
N ILE A 131 7.49 -20.71 1.68
CA ILE A 131 8.93 -20.50 1.85
C ILE A 131 9.32 -20.57 3.32
N THR A 132 10.58 -20.95 3.57
CA THR A 132 11.21 -20.87 4.90
C THR A 132 12.54 -20.14 4.79
N ILE A 133 12.72 -19.11 5.62
CA ILE A 133 13.96 -18.32 5.71
C ILE A 133 14.32 -18.20 7.19
N GLU A 134 15.57 -18.51 7.57
CA GLU A 134 16.04 -18.46 8.97
C GLU A 134 15.11 -19.22 9.95
N GLY A 135 14.55 -20.34 9.50
CA GLY A 135 13.63 -21.17 10.29
C GLY A 135 12.22 -20.57 10.52
N LYS A 136 11.91 -19.45 9.85
CA LYS A 136 10.58 -18.82 9.86
C LYS A 136 9.86 -19.10 8.56
N THR A 137 8.59 -19.46 8.65
CA THR A 137 7.75 -19.85 7.51
C THR A 137 6.89 -18.70 7.03
N GLY A 138 6.56 -18.70 5.75
CA GLY A 138 5.60 -17.79 5.17
C GLY A 138 5.37 -18.12 3.70
N PHE A 139 5.20 -17.08 2.88
CA PHE A 139 4.97 -17.25 1.45
C PHE A 139 5.98 -16.45 0.62
N ILE A 140 6.19 -16.92 -0.61
CA ILE A 140 6.81 -16.17 -1.70
C ILE A 140 5.81 -16.08 -2.83
N ALA A 141 5.63 -14.89 -3.40
CA ALA A 141 4.69 -14.64 -4.46
C ALA A 141 5.35 -13.88 -5.60
N THR A 142 5.04 -14.23 -6.86
CA THR A 142 5.66 -13.60 -8.04
C THR A 142 4.63 -12.92 -8.91
N GLY A 143 4.97 -11.75 -9.44
CA GLY A 143 4.21 -11.06 -10.46
C GLY A 143 5.00 -10.95 -11.77
N ASP A 144 4.27 -11.10 -12.87
CA ASP A 144 4.85 -11.04 -14.21
C ASP A 144 4.39 -9.78 -14.95
N ASP A 145 5.33 -9.15 -15.65
CA ASP A 145 5.06 -8.14 -16.66
C ASP A 145 5.23 -8.77 -18.07
N PRO A 146 4.34 -8.47 -19.04
CA PRO A 146 4.39 -9.06 -20.37
C PRO A 146 5.70 -8.83 -21.15
N MET A 147 6.43 -7.76 -20.85
CA MET A 147 7.67 -7.37 -21.51
C MET A 147 8.90 -7.73 -20.68
N LEU A 148 8.79 -7.66 -19.34
CA LEU A 148 9.93 -7.85 -18.45
C LEU A 148 10.06 -9.30 -17.93
N GLY A 149 9.00 -10.11 -18.03
CA GLY A 149 8.89 -11.39 -17.34
C GLY A 149 8.59 -11.21 -15.85
N THR A 150 9.02 -12.13 -15.00
CA THR A 150 8.90 -12.01 -13.55
C THR A 150 9.71 -10.81 -13.06
N ASN A 151 9.02 -9.71 -12.77
CA ASN A 151 9.61 -8.43 -12.38
C ASN A 151 9.21 -8.02 -10.95
N LEU A 152 8.25 -8.74 -10.35
CA LEU A 152 7.78 -8.52 -9.00
C LEU A 152 7.95 -9.80 -8.17
N CYS A 153 8.50 -9.66 -6.97
CA CYS A 153 8.50 -10.73 -5.97
C CYS A 153 8.20 -10.17 -4.59
N GLU A 154 7.30 -10.84 -3.89
CA GLU A 154 6.85 -10.48 -2.55
C GLU A 154 7.09 -11.66 -1.60
N ILE A 155 7.65 -11.39 -0.42
CA ILE A 155 7.88 -12.41 0.60
C ILE A 155 7.29 -11.93 1.91
N GLY A 156 6.29 -12.67 2.39
CA GLY A 156 5.74 -12.52 3.74
C GLY A 156 6.32 -13.58 4.67
N ILE A 157 6.75 -13.21 5.88
CA ILE A 157 7.25 -14.15 6.92
C ILE A 157 6.52 -13.93 8.25
N GLN A 158 5.95 -15.01 8.81
CA GLN A 158 5.12 -14.99 10.01
C GLN A 158 5.96 -14.96 11.30
N PHE A 159 5.48 -14.16 12.26
CA PHE A 159 5.92 -14.07 13.65
C PHE A 159 4.70 -13.96 14.59
N ASP A 160 4.20 -15.09 15.09
CA ASP A 160 2.97 -15.14 15.89
C ASP A 160 1.78 -14.49 15.15
N ASP A 161 1.12 -13.47 15.72
CA ASP A 161 0.06 -12.71 15.04
C ASP A 161 0.58 -11.51 14.22
N ASP A 162 1.91 -11.38 14.07
CA ASP A 162 2.57 -10.35 13.25
C ASP A 162 3.23 -10.98 12.02
N PHE A 163 3.47 -10.21 10.96
CA PHE A 163 4.34 -10.64 9.88
C PHE A 163 5.11 -9.47 9.27
N ILE A 164 6.24 -9.76 8.64
CA ILE A 164 6.93 -8.80 7.78
C ILE A 164 6.69 -9.16 6.33
N GLU A 165 6.74 -8.16 5.47
CA GLU A 165 6.67 -8.32 4.03
C GLU A 165 7.71 -7.44 3.33
N TRP A 166 8.43 -8.05 2.39
CA TRP A 166 9.23 -7.34 1.41
C TRP A 166 8.56 -7.43 0.04
N SER A 167 8.42 -6.30 -0.66
CA SER A 167 7.97 -6.25 -2.06
C SER A 167 9.03 -5.62 -2.94
N ILE A 168 9.44 -6.35 -3.97
CA ILE A 168 10.52 -5.99 -4.90
C ILE A 168 9.96 -5.96 -6.31
N SER A 169 9.77 -4.75 -6.86
CA SER A 169 9.16 -4.53 -8.16
C SER A 169 10.04 -3.68 -9.07
N TYR A 170 10.46 -4.25 -10.20
CA TYR A 170 11.21 -3.55 -11.23
C TYR A 170 10.31 -3.12 -12.38
N ASN A 171 10.69 -2.03 -13.06
CA ASN A 171 9.95 -1.49 -14.21
C ASN A 171 10.78 -1.41 -15.50
N GLU A 172 12.08 -1.73 -15.46
CA GLU A 172 12.96 -1.71 -16.64
C GLU A 172 14.14 -2.68 -16.48
N GLN A 173 14.48 -3.41 -17.56
CA GLN A 173 15.69 -4.27 -17.60
C GLN A 173 16.97 -3.45 -17.87
N PRO A 174 18.15 -3.93 -17.45
CA PRO A 174 18.37 -5.17 -16.70
C PRO A 174 18.17 -4.98 -15.19
N PHE A 175 17.60 -5.99 -14.53
CA PHE A 175 17.50 -6.08 -13.07
C PHE A 175 17.98 -7.47 -12.57
N PRO A 176 18.45 -7.58 -11.32
CA PRO A 176 18.70 -8.89 -10.70
C PRO A 176 17.37 -9.62 -10.45
N ASP A 177 17.42 -10.93 -10.23
CA ASP A 177 16.22 -11.72 -9.89
C ASP A 177 15.47 -11.08 -8.69
N PRO A 178 14.19 -10.69 -8.84
CA PRO A 178 13.47 -10.00 -7.77
C PRO A 178 13.30 -10.85 -6.52
N CYS A 179 13.19 -12.16 -6.67
CA CYS A 179 13.03 -13.09 -5.56
C CYS A 179 14.32 -13.34 -4.81
N ASP A 180 15.47 -13.36 -5.48
CA ASP A 180 16.75 -13.43 -4.78
C ASP A 180 17.00 -12.17 -3.92
N VAL A 181 16.64 -10.99 -4.45
CA VAL A 181 16.67 -9.73 -3.68
C VAL A 181 15.71 -9.77 -2.50
N ALA A 182 14.46 -10.19 -2.71
CA ALA A 182 13.45 -10.31 -1.65
C ALA A 182 13.90 -11.28 -0.55
N LYS A 183 14.47 -12.44 -0.92
CA LYS A 183 14.98 -13.45 0.04
C LYS A 183 16.08 -12.87 0.90
N GLU A 184 17.04 -12.19 0.31
CA GLU A 184 18.19 -11.66 1.04
C GLU A 184 17.79 -10.52 2.00
N LEU A 185 16.98 -9.58 1.53
CA LEU A 185 16.46 -8.50 2.37
C LEU A 185 15.61 -9.04 3.52
N THR A 186 14.76 -10.03 3.24
CA THR A 186 13.97 -10.72 4.26
C THR A 186 14.88 -11.42 5.28
N ARG A 187 15.88 -12.18 4.83
CA ARG A 187 16.85 -12.86 5.70
C ARG A 187 17.53 -11.88 6.64
N GLN A 188 18.03 -10.76 6.12
CA GLN A 188 18.65 -9.71 6.94
C GLN A 188 17.66 -9.12 7.95
N SER A 189 16.42 -8.85 7.56
CA SER A 189 15.39 -8.33 8.48
C SER A 189 15.10 -9.30 9.63
N ILE A 190 15.04 -10.61 9.36
CA ILE A 190 14.87 -11.63 10.40
C ILE A 190 16.06 -11.62 11.36
N VAL A 191 17.29 -11.64 10.83
CA VAL A 191 18.52 -11.64 11.64
C VAL A 191 18.68 -10.36 12.48
N ASN A 192 18.20 -9.23 11.98
CA ASN A 192 18.27 -7.93 12.66
C ASN A 192 17.18 -7.71 13.72
N SER A 193 16.18 -8.59 13.80
CA SER A 193 15.09 -8.51 14.78
C SER A 193 15.59 -8.74 16.21
N LYS A 194 14.87 -8.19 17.21
CA LYS A 194 15.24 -8.23 18.63
C LYS A 194 14.12 -8.76 19.52
#